data_AF-A0A383F5R0-F1
#
_entry.id   AF-A0A383F5R0-F1
#
_cell.length_a   1.000
_cell.length_b   1.000
_cell.length_c   1.000
_cell.angle_alpha   90.00
_cell.angle_beta   90.00
_cell.angle_gamma   90.00
#
_symmetry.space_group_name_H-M   'P 1'
#
loop_
_entity.id
_entity.type
_entity.pdbx_description
1 polymer ?
#
loop_
_entity_poly.entity_id
_entity_poly.type
_entity_poly.pdbx_seq_one_letter_code
_entity_poly.pdbx_strand_id
1 'polypeptide(L)'
;MMGRSNGDQDRLFYDVHLDDLVPADHLVRGIDAVLDLSWLHGELAAFYSHTGRPSIDPDLMVRMLIVGYVFAIRSERQLCSEVQVNLAYRWFCGLGLEDRVPDHSAFSRVRHERFREADVLRRVFGSVVGSCISEGLVGGKSLSVDA
;
A
#
# COMPACT_ATOMS: atom_id res chain seq x y z
N MET A 1 4.05 48.66 -16.27
CA MET A 1 5.27 48.40 -15.48
C MET A 1 5.15 46.97 -14.95
N MET A 2 6.14 46.11 -15.19
CA MET A 2 6.08 44.69 -14.79
C MET A 2 6.25 44.61 -13.27
N GLY A 3 5.27 44.05 -12.56
CA GLY A 3 5.38 43.81 -11.11
C GLY A 3 6.45 42.76 -10.82
N ARG A 4 7.40 43.07 -9.94
CA ARG A 4 8.33 42.08 -9.37
C ARG A 4 7.65 41.49 -8.14
N SER A 5 7.62 40.16 -8.05
CA SER A 5 7.18 39.49 -6.82
C SER A 5 8.11 39.92 -5.69
N ASN A 6 7.52 40.53 -4.66
CA ASN A 6 8.18 40.69 -3.37
C ASN A 6 8.44 39.28 -2.82
N GLY A 7 9.65 39.09 -2.30
CA GLY A 7 10.06 37.82 -1.71
C GLY A 7 9.08 37.43 -0.62
N ASP A 8 8.44 36.29 -0.81
CA ASP A 8 7.78 35.62 0.30
C ASP A 8 8.92 35.09 1.17
N GLN A 9 8.98 35.57 2.42
CA GLN A 9 9.92 35.02 3.38
C GLN A 9 9.50 33.57 3.60
N ASP A 10 10.33 32.63 3.16
CA ASP A 10 10.09 31.19 3.27
C ASP A 10 9.49 30.86 4.64
N ARG A 11 8.26 30.30 4.63
CA ARG A 11 7.66 29.75 5.85
C ARG A 11 8.59 28.63 6.34
N LEU A 12 9.23 28.86 7.49
CA LEU A 12 10.19 27.93 8.11
C LEU A 12 9.58 26.56 8.47
N PHE A 13 8.25 26.47 8.53
CA PHE A 13 7.52 25.23 8.82
C PHE A 13 6.31 25.10 7.88
N TYR A 14 6.23 23.97 7.19
CA TYR A 14 5.06 23.53 6.45
C TYR A 14 4.37 22.46 7.30
N ASP A 15 3.14 22.73 7.73
CA ASP A 15 2.26 21.73 8.31
C ASP A 15 1.38 21.19 7.18
N VAL A 16 1.62 19.93 6.81
CA VAL A 16 0.95 19.28 5.68
C VAL A 16 0.42 17.94 6.18
N HIS A 17 -0.90 17.83 6.27
CA HIS A 17 -1.56 16.55 6.50
C HIS A 17 -1.78 15.86 5.16
N LEU A 18 -1.12 14.71 4.97
CA LEU A 18 -1.28 13.87 3.78
C LEU A 18 -2.76 13.48 3.54
N ASP A 19 -3.55 13.35 4.61
CA ASP A 19 -4.98 13.04 4.52
C ASP A 19 -5.73 14.12 3.73
N ASP A 20 -5.47 15.40 4.01
CA ASP A 20 -6.15 16.53 3.34
C ASP A 20 -5.81 16.61 1.84
N LEU A 21 -4.70 15.98 1.41
CA LEU A 21 -4.24 15.99 0.02
C LEU A 21 -4.85 14.87 -0.83
N VAL A 22 -5.46 13.87 -0.21
CA VAL A 22 -6.08 12.75 -0.93
C VAL A 22 -7.58 12.95 -0.97
N PRO A 23 -8.17 13.22 -2.17
CA PRO A 23 -9.61 13.42 -2.31
C PRO A 23 -10.41 12.28 -1.69
N ALA A 24 -11.53 12.62 -1.04
CA ALA A 24 -12.38 11.64 -0.35
C ALA A 24 -12.97 10.58 -1.30
N ASP A 25 -13.13 10.92 -2.59
CA ASP A 25 -13.63 10.05 -3.65
C ASP A 25 -12.51 9.29 -4.40
N HIS A 26 -11.24 9.46 -3.99
CA HIS A 26 -10.13 8.75 -4.62
C HIS A 26 -10.22 7.24 -4.33
N LEU A 27 -9.95 6.40 -5.34
CA LEU A 27 -10.11 4.94 -5.25
C LEU A 27 -9.41 4.30 -4.05
N VAL A 28 -8.21 4.76 -3.70
CA VAL A 28 -7.48 4.24 -2.52
C VAL A 28 -8.20 4.46 -1.19
N ARG A 29 -9.05 5.51 -1.05
CA ARG A 29 -9.89 5.72 0.13
C ARG A 29 -10.90 4.59 0.27
N GLY A 30 -11.54 4.23 -0.84
CA GLY A 30 -12.50 3.13 -0.89
C GLY A 30 -11.86 1.78 -0.56
N ILE A 31 -10.63 1.55 -1.02
CA ILE A 31 -9.88 0.32 -0.70
C ILE A 31 -9.48 0.30 0.77
N ASP A 32 -8.91 1.40 1.29
CA ASP A 32 -8.46 1.48 2.68
C ASP A 32 -9.61 1.25 3.67
N ALA A 33 -10.80 1.77 3.37
CA ALA A 33 -11.99 1.61 4.20
C ALA A 33 -12.44 0.14 4.41
N VAL A 34 -12.04 -0.77 3.52
CA VAL A 34 -12.43 -2.20 3.57
C VAL A 34 -11.25 -3.15 3.76
N LEU A 35 -10.02 -2.64 3.70
CA LEU A 35 -8.81 -3.45 3.82
C LEU A 35 -8.45 -3.67 5.29
N ASP A 36 -8.70 -4.87 5.80
CA ASP A 36 -8.25 -5.28 7.14
C ASP A 36 -6.97 -6.14 7.07
N LEU A 37 -5.89 -5.58 7.62
CA LEU A 37 -4.58 -6.23 7.77
C LEU A 37 -4.14 -6.33 9.24
N SER A 38 -5.03 -6.10 10.21
CA SER A 38 -4.72 -6.14 11.65
C SER A 38 -4.15 -7.48 12.14
N TRP A 39 -4.47 -8.57 11.43
CA TRP A 39 -3.99 -9.92 11.69
C TRP A 39 -2.56 -10.17 11.20
N LEU A 40 -2.04 -9.33 10.29
CA LEU A 40 -0.86 -9.63 9.48
C LEU A 40 0.42 -9.73 10.33
N HIS A 41 0.65 -8.79 11.26
CA HIS A 41 1.83 -8.84 12.13
C HIS A 41 1.83 -10.06 13.04
N GLY A 42 0.67 -10.47 13.56
CA GLY A 42 0.54 -11.64 14.42
C GLY A 42 0.92 -12.93 13.70
N GLU A 43 0.40 -13.13 12.48
CA GLU A 43 0.72 -14.29 11.65
C GLU A 43 2.19 -14.31 11.21
N LEU A 44 2.76 -13.14 10.92
CA LEU A 44 4.14 -13.06 10.44
C LEU A 44 5.19 -13.04 11.55
N ALA A 45 4.80 -12.88 12.82
CA ALA A 45 5.73 -12.70 13.94
C ALA A 45 6.81 -13.79 13.99
N ALA A 46 6.45 -15.06 13.77
CA ALA A 46 7.39 -16.19 13.81
C ALA A 46 8.45 -16.16 12.68
N PHE A 47 8.20 -15.41 11.60
CA PHE A 47 9.09 -15.31 10.44
C PHE A 47 10.03 -14.10 10.53
N TYR A 48 9.89 -13.26 11.57
CA TYR A 48 10.67 -12.04 11.75
C TYR A 48 11.59 -12.17 12.97
N SER A 49 12.85 -11.77 12.81
CA SER A 49 13.82 -11.72 13.92
C SER A 49 13.44 -10.63 14.92
N HIS A 50 13.57 -10.92 16.21
CA HIS A 50 13.48 -9.93 17.28
C HIS A 50 14.76 -9.06 17.42
N THR A 51 15.82 -9.39 16.69
CA THR A 51 17.12 -8.68 16.73
C THR A 51 17.61 -8.30 15.34
N GLY A 52 18.47 -7.28 15.28
CA GLY A 52 19.09 -6.79 14.04
C GLY A 52 18.36 -5.57 13.45
N ARG A 53 18.66 -5.28 12.17
CA ARG A 53 18.00 -4.18 11.46
C ARG A 53 16.53 -4.53 11.23
N PRO A 54 15.58 -3.64 11.57
CA PRO A 54 14.18 -3.85 11.27
C PRO A 54 13.97 -4.17 9.79
N SER A 55 13.22 -5.24 9.52
CA SER A 55 12.74 -5.54 8.17
C SER A 55 11.67 -4.53 7.75
N ILE A 56 11.35 -4.50 6.46
CA ILE A 56 10.24 -3.69 5.95
C ILE A 56 8.93 -4.19 6.56
N ASP A 57 8.05 -3.25 6.90
CA ASP A 57 6.73 -3.55 7.44
C ASP A 57 5.94 -4.39 6.42
N PRO A 58 5.42 -5.57 6.80
CA PRO A 58 4.59 -6.37 5.92
C PRO A 58 3.32 -5.65 5.47
N ASP A 59 2.73 -4.76 6.28
CA ASP A 59 1.53 -4.00 5.92
C ASP A 59 1.80 -3.07 4.73
N LEU A 60 2.90 -2.31 4.80
CA LEU A 60 3.42 -1.49 3.70
C LEU A 60 3.63 -2.31 2.43
N MET A 61 4.24 -3.50 2.54
CA MET A 61 4.50 -4.36 1.38
C MET A 61 3.21 -4.83 0.70
N VAL A 62 2.20 -5.25 1.48
CA VAL A 62 0.90 -5.67 0.96
C VAL A 62 0.18 -4.49 0.29
N ARG A 63 0.16 -3.32 0.92
CA ARG A 63 -0.45 -2.10 0.36
C ARG A 63 0.21 -1.67 -0.94
N MET A 64 1.54 -1.68 -1.02
CA MET A 64 2.26 -1.40 -2.27
C MET A 64 1.86 -2.40 -3.38
N LEU A 65 1.80 -3.70 -3.06
CA LEU A 65 1.35 -4.71 -4.04
C LEU A 65 -0.07 -4.46 -4.51
N ILE A 66 -1.00 -4.08 -3.62
CA ILE A 66 -2.37 -3.72 -3.97
C ILE A 66 -2.39 -2.52 -4.93
N VAL A 67 -1.61 -1.47 -4.66
CA VAL A 67 -1.45 -0.33 -5.60
C VAL A 67 -0.99 -0.83 -6.98
N GLY A 68 0.01 -1.72 -7.00
CA GLY A 68 0.50 -2.32 -8.24
C GLY A 68 -0.57 -3.03 -9.05
N TYR A 69 -1.40 -3.84 -8.39
CA TYR A 69 -2.50 -4.56 -9.04
C TYR A 69 -3.62 -3.64 -9.50
N VAL A 70 -4.10 -2.74 -8.63
CA VAL A 70 -5.26 -1.88 -8.89
C VAL A 70 -4.98 -0.87 -10.00
N PHE A 71 -3.80 -0.24 -9.98
CA PHE A 71 -3.42 0.77 -10.97
C PHE A 71 -2.63 0.19 -12.15
N ALA A 72 -2.64 -1.14 -12.31
CA ALA A 72 -1.99 -1.87 -13.39
C ALA A 72 -0.47 -1.58 -13.55
N ILE A 73 0.23 -1.28 -12.45
CA ILE A 73 1.68 -1.10 -12.43
C ILE A 73 2.33 -2.48 -12.31
N ARG A 74 2.84 -2.99 -13.43
CA ARG A 74 3.36 -4.37 -13.53
C ARG A 74 4.83 -4.53 -13.13
N SER A 75 5.54 -3.42 -12.94
CA SER A 75 6.96 -3.41 -12.56
C SER A 75 7.12 -2.90 -11.14
N GLU A 76 7.83 -3.64 -10.30
CA GLU A 76 8.07 -3.25 -8.90
C GLU A 76 9.00 -2.05 -8.79
N ARG A 77 9.94 -1.92 -9.74
CA ARG A 77 10.75 -0.72 -9.88
C ARG A 77 9.88 0.49 -10.19
N GLN A 78 8.93 0.33 -11.10
CA GLN A 78 7.97 1.38 -11.41
C GLN A 78 7.06 1.67 -10.21
N LEU A 79 6.60 0.63 -9.50
CA LEU A 79 5.77 0.77 -8.30
C LEU A 79 6.49 1.60 -7.22
N CYS A 80 7.76 1.31 -6.95
CA CYS A 80 8.58 2.12 -6.05
C CYS A 80 8.65 3.59 -6.53
N SER A 81 8.89 3.82 -7.82
CA SER A 81 8.92 5.17 -8.39
C SER A 81 7.58 5.90 -8.28
N GLU A 82 6.47 5.21 -8.52
CA GLU A 82 5.12 5.76 -8.41
C GLU A 82 4.78 6.11 -6.96
N VAL A 83 5.08 5.22 -6.01
CA VAL A 83 4.91 5.49 -4.57
C VAL A 83 5.84 6.62 -4.09
N GLN A 84 6.98 6.85 -4.75
CA GLN A 84 7.87 7.96 -4.42
C GLN A 84 7.24 9.32 -4.73
N VAL A 85 6.43 9.43 -5.80
CA VAL A 85 5.94 10.72 -6.31
C VAL A 85 4.44 10.93 -6.13
N ASN A 86 3.66 9.87 -5.93
CA ASN A 86 2.21 9.93 -5.83
C ASN A 86 1.74 9.96 -4.37
N LEU A 87 1.21 11.12 -3.95
CA LEU A 87 0.76 11.36 -2.58
C LEU A 87 -0.37 10.42 -2.14
N ALA A 88 -1.29 10.08 -3.04
CA ALA A 88 -2.38 9.15 -2.72
C ALA A 88 -1.87 7.73 -2.48
N TYR A 89 -0.83 7.31 -3.20
CA TYR A 89 -0.20 5.99 -2.98
C TYR A 89 0.60 5.99 -1.68
N ARG A 90 1.31 7.09 -1.36
CA ARG A 90 2.00 7.23 -0.06
C ARG A 90 1.04 7.15 1.11
N TRP A 91 -0.03 7.95 1.05
CA TRP A 91 -1.10 7.94 2.05
C TRP A 91 -1.66 6.54 2.24
N PHE A 92 -2.03 5.86 1.14
CA PHE A 92 -2.56 4.49 1.20
C PHE A 92 -1.56 3.48 1.77
N CYS A 93 -0.27 3.69 1.53
CA CYS A 93 0.82 2.86 2.04
C CYS A 93 1.24 3.21 3.48
N GLY A 94 0.61 4.20 4.13
CA GLY A 94 0.98 4.67 5.46
C GLY A 94 2.34 5.39 5.51
N LEU A 95 2.84 5.87 4.37
CA LEU A 95 4.10 6.60 4.28
C LEU A 95 3.86 8.12 4.40
N GLY A 96 4.54 8.75 5.35
CA GLY A 96 4.67 10.22 5.44
C GLY A 96 5.43 10.81 4.26
N LEU A 97 5.56 12.13 4.16
CA LEU A 97 6.26 12.76 3.02
C LEU A 97 7.77 12.45 2.98
N GLU A 98 8.40 12.29 4.14
CA GLU A 98 9.85 12.09 4.28
C GLU A 98 10.25 10.61 4.35
N ASP A 99 9.28 9.70 4.50
CA ASP A 99 9.56 8.28 4.63
C ASP A 99 10.23 7.70 3.39
N ARG A 100 11.17 6.79 3.59
CA ARG A 100 11.85 6.13 2.47
C ARG A 100 10.98 5.04 1.89
N VAL A 101 10.78 5.08 0.58
CA VAL A 101 10.15 3.97 -0.15
C VAL A 101 11.12 2.78 -0.16
N PRO A 102 10.66 1.55 0.13
CA PRO A 102 11.49 0.36 0.02
C PRO A 102 12.11 0.19 -1.37
N ASP A 103 13.30 -0.40 -1.42
CA ASP A 103 13.88 -0.82 -2.70
C ASP A 103 13.11 -2.01 -3.28
N HIS A 104 12.92 -1.98 -4.60
CA HIS A 104 12.22 -3.02 -5.36
C HIS A 104 12.75 -4.46 -5.10
N SER A 105 14.02 -4.64 -4.73
CA SER A 105 14.57 -5.96 -4.41
C SER A 105 13.93 -6.61 -3.17
N ALA A 106 13.32 -5.81 -2.29
CA ALA A 106 12.63 -6.30 -1.11
C ALA A 106 11.41 -7.18 -1.45
N PHE A 107 10.68 -6.84 -2.52
CA PHE A 107 9.50 -7.58 -2.93
C PHE A 107 9.83 -9.03 -3.29
N SER A 108 10.96 -9.25 -3.97
CA SER A 108 11.41 -10.60 -4.30
C SER A 108 11.69 -11.42 -3.05
N ARG A 109 12.42 -10.87 -2.07
CA ARG A 109 12.74 -11.57 -0.81
C ARG A 109 11.49 -11.90 -0.02
N VAL A 110 10.63 -10.90 0.19
CA VAL A 110 9.41 -11.08 1.00
C VAL A 110 8.46 -12.10 0.36
N ARG A 111 8.28 -12.08 -0.98
CA ARG A 111 7.43 -13.06 -1.68
C ARG A 111 7.97 -14.48 -1.68
N HIS A 112 9.28 -14.67 -1.82
CA HIS A 112 9.86 -16.02 -1.91
C HIS A 112 10.15 -16.64 -0.55
N GLU A 113 10.16 -15.84 0.51
CA GLU A 113 10.39 -16.27 1.88
C GLU A 113 9.05 -16.21 2.65
N ARG A 114 8.93 -15.21 3.54
CA ARG A 114 7.92 -15.14 4.61
C ARG A 114 6.48 -15.12 4.12
N PHE A 115 6.18 -14.40 3.04
CA PHE A 115 4.80 -14.33 2.52
C PHE A 115 4.34 -15.64 1.91
N ARG A 116 5.27 -16.38 1.28
CA ARG A 116 4.96 -17.70 0.71
C ARG A 116 4.82 -18.74 1.80
N GLU A 117 5.73 -18.75 2.78
CA GLU A 117 5.68 -19.70 3.89
C GLU A 117 4.41 -19.53 4.75
N ALA A 118 3.98 -18.28 4.99
CA ALA A 118 2.76 -17.98 5.73
C ALA A 118 1.48 -17.93 4.87
N ASP A 119 1.59 -18.16 3.55
CA ASP A 119 0.48 -18.08 2.58
C ASP A 119 -0.29 -16.75 2.63
N VAL A 120 0.44 -15.65 2.89
CA VAL A 120 -0.11 -14.31 3.19
C VAL A 120 -1.02 -13.83 2.07
N LEU A 121 -0.57 -13.90 0.81
CA LEU A 121 -1.33 -13.39 -0.33
C LEU A 121 -2.64 -14.15 -0.52
N ARG A 122 -2.63 -15.47 -0.28
CA ARG A 122 -3.84 -16.29 -0.34
C ARG A 122 -4.82 -15.92 0.76
N ARG A 123 -4.33 -15.66 1.98
CA ARG A 123 -5.17 -15.24 3.10
C ARG A 123 -5.75 -13.85 2.91
N VAL A 124 -4.96 -12.90 2.43
CA VAL A 124 -5.45 -11.56 2.04
C VAL A 124 -6.55 -11.70 1.00
N PHE A 125 -6.32 -12.49 -0.06
CA PHE A 125 -7.34 -12.76 -1.08
C PHE A 125 -8.60 -13.41 -0.48
N GLY A 126 -8.44 -14.42 0.36
CA GLY A 126 -9.54 -15.12 1.03
C GLY A 126 -10.35 -14.19 1.94
N SER A 127 -9.68 -13.28 2.66
CA SER A 127 -10.32 -12.28 3.51
C SER A 127 -11.19 -11.33 2.67
N VAL A 128 -10.62 -10.77 1.58
CA VAL A 128 -11.36 -9.89 0.66
C VAL A 128 -12.56 -10.60 0.03
N VAL A 129 -12.38 -11.82 -0.47
CA VAL A 129 -13.48 -12.61 -1.03
C VAL A 129 -14.53 -12.93 0.02
N GLY A 130 -14.12 -13.25 1.25
CA GLY A 130 -15.00 -13.49 2.39
C GLY A 130 -15.88 -12.27 2.69
N SER A 131 -15.29 -11.07 2.74
CA SER A 131 -16.03 -9.81 2.90
C SER A 131 -17.00 -9.56 1.74
N CYS A 132 -16.59 -9.83 0.49
CA CYS A 132 -17.49 -9.72 -0.65
C CYS A 132 -18.67 -10.70 -0.58
N ILE A 133 -18.47 -11.90 -0.03
CA ILE A 133 -19.56 -12.87 0.18
C ILE A 133 -20.51 -12.38 1.27
N SER A 134 -19.99 -11.87 2.41
CA SER A 134 -20.82 -11.38 3.50
C SER A 134 -21.68 -10.17 3.10
N GLU A 135 -21.14 -9.30 2.24
CA GLU A 135 -21.86 -8.16 1.65
C GLU A 135 -22.76 -8.53 0.47
N GLY A 136 -22.85 -9.82 0.10
CA GLY A 136 -23.70 -10.30 -0.99
C GLY A 136 -23.22 -9.92 -2.40
N LEU A 137 -21.99 -9.46 -2.55
CA LEU A 137 -21.36 -9.12 -3.84
C LEU A 137 -20.97 -10.37 -4.65
N VAL A 138 -20.77 -11.50 -3.97
CA VAL A 138 -20.40 -12.78 -4.59
C VAL A 138 -21.47 -13.82 -4.31
N GLY A 139 -22.21 -14.23 -5.35
CA GLY A 139 -23.31 -15.18 -5.25
C GLY A 139 -22.92 -16.66 -5.41
N GLY A 140 -21.73 -16.98 -5.91
CA GLY A 140 -21.25 -18.37 -6.10
C GLY A 140 -22.00 -19.22 -7.13
N LYS A 141 -22.89 -18.61 -7.93
CA LYS A 141 -23.79 -19.33 -8.86
C LYS A 141 -23.24 -19.52 -10.27
N SER A 142 -22.16 -18.84 -10.63
CA SER A 142 -21.58 -18.86 -11.97
C SER A 142 -20.05 -18.86 -11.89
N LEU A 143 -19.41 -19.78 -12.60
CA LEU A 143 -17.96 -19.84 -12.77
C LEU A 143 -17.62 -19.44 -14.21
N SER A 144 -16.81 -18.40 -14.36
CA SER A 144 -16.23 -18.01 -15.65
C SER A 144 -14.73 -18.29 -15.57
N VAL A 145 -14.21 -19.04 -16.55
CA VAL A 145 -12.78 -19.33 -16.70
C VAL A 145 -12.32 -18.70 -18.00
N ASP A 146 -11.34 -17.82 -17.93
CA ASP A 146 -10.63 -17.32 -19.11
C ASP A 146 -9.48 -18.30 -19.45
N ALA A 147 -9.21 -18.47 -20.74
CA ALA A 147 -8.35 -19.52 -21.30
C ALA A 147 -6.86 -19.10 -21.39
#